data_AF-A0A938P2L6-F1
#
_entry.id   AF-A0A938P2L6-F1
#
_cell.length_a   1.000
_cell.length_b   1.000
_cell.length_c   1.000
_cell.angle_alpha   90.00
_cell.angle_beta   90.00
_cell.angle_gamma   90.00
#
_symmetry.space_group_name_H-M   'P 1'
#
loop_
_entity.id
_entity.type
_entity.pdbx_description
1 polymer ?
#
loop_
_entity_poly.entity_id
_entity_poly.type
_entity_poly.pdbx_seq_one_letter_code
_entity_poly.pdbx_strand_id
1 'polypeptide(L)'
;SDVSLARLVMDRDTKVDEFDNSIDQQCMRIFALTQPVAIDLRLLMAALKINNELERIGDIAVNLAERVEPLAPYDEFVKTTALVAMATAAREMVKNAIDSFVNNDPGLAKAILRADDTIDNYDRETFNLMIKKMKESPENIEPASHMMIVSRHVERLADHATNIAEDVIFLVNAKIIKHHASDIGLQ
;
A
#
# COMPACT_ATOMS: atom_id res chain seq x y z
N SER A 1 16.56 -6.08 13.54
CA SER A 1 15.12 -6.36 13.73
C SER A 1 14.61 -6.04 15.13
N ASP A 2 13.40 -5.48 15.27
CA ASP A 2 12.70 -5.26 16.57
C ASP A 2 11.43 -6.12 16.62
N VAL A 3 11.50 -7.24 17.33
CA VAL A 3 10.41 -8.23 17.43
C VAL A 3 9.25 -7.71 18.29
N SER A 4 9.54 -6.88 19.30
CA SER A 4 8.50 -6.30 20.15
C SER A 4 7.64 -5.32 19.37
N LEU A 5 8.24 -4.52 18.51
CA LEU A 5 7.50 -3.64 17.60
C LEU A 5 6.68 -4.42 16.58
N ALA A 6 7.21 -5.50 16.02
CA ALA A 6 6.48 -6.36 15.10
C ALA A 6 5.21 -6.95 15.74
N ARG A 7 5.30 -7.43 16.98
CA ARG A 7 4.13 -7.91 17.74
C ARG A 7 3.09 -6.83 17.96
N LEU A 8 3.52 -5.62 18.29
CA LEU A 8 2.61 -4.49 18.46
C LEU A 8 1.85 -4.15 17.16
N VAL A 9 2.47 -4.35 15.99
CA VAL A 9 1.77 -4.17 14.69
C VAL A 9 0.68 -5.23 14.53
N MET A 10 1.00 -6.50 14.79
CA MET A 10 0.05 -7.61 14.71
C MET A 10 -1.11 -7.44 15.70
N ASP A 11 -0.84 -7.02 16.93
CA ASP A 11 -1.87 -6.79 17.96
C ASP A 11 -2.84 -5.65 17.62
N ARG A 12 -2.44 -4.73 16.73
CA ARG A 12 -3.27 -3.59 16.30
C ARG A 12 -4.21 -3.93 15.15
N ASP A 13 -4.04 -5.07 14.51
CA ASP A 13 -4.80 -5.50 13.34
C ASP A 13 -6.32 -5.57 13.62
N THR A 14 -6.69 -6.16 14.75
CA THR A 14 -8.10 -6.22 15.21
C THR A 14 -8.76 -4.84 15.27
N LYS A 15 -7.99 -3.79 15.60
CA LYS A 15 -8.52 -2.42 15.64
C LYS A 15 -8.76 -1.85 14.24
N VAL A 16 -7.95 -2.24 13.26
CA VAL A 16 -8.17 -1.89 11.84
C VAL A 16 -9.46 -2.53 11.35
N ASP A 17 -9.68 -3.82 11.64
CA ASP A 17 -10.91 -4.53 11.31
C ASP A 17 -12.16 -3.90 11.93
N GLU A 18 -12.06 -3.45 13.19
CA GLU A 18 -13.15 -2.75 13.86
C GLU A 18 -13.49 -1.42 13.17
N PHE A 19 -12.49 -0.68 12.71
CA PHE A 19 -12.71 0.57 11.98
C PHE A 19 -13.29 0.33 10.59
N ASP A 20 -12.83 -0.69 9.88
CA ASP A 20 -13.36 -1.11 8.59
C ASP A 20 -14.88 -1.37 8.69
N ASN A 21 -15.28 -2.26 9.60
CA ASN A 21 -16.69 -2.56 9.86
C ASN A 21 -17.50 -1.32 10.27
N SER A 22 -16.90 -0.41 11.05
CA SER A 22 -17.57 0.81 11.49
C SER A 22 -17.85 1.77 10.33
N ILE A 23 -16.89 1.94 9.43
CA ILE A 23 -17.02 2.82 8.26
C ILE A 23 -18.07 2.28 7.29
N ASP A 24 -18.06 0.97 7.04
CA ASP A 24 -19.05 0.29 6.20
C ASP A 24 -20.47 0.48 6.73
N GLN A 25 -20.68 0.26 8.04
CA GLN A 25 -21.99 0.45 8.68
C GLN A 25 -22.48 1.90 8.60
N GLN A 26 -21.56 2.88 8.73
CA GLN A 26 -21.91 4.30 8.60
C GLN A 26 -22.34 4.63 7.17
N CYS A 27 -21.60 4.16 6.16
CA CYS A 27 -21.95 4.36 4.77
C CYS A 27 -23.30 3.72 4.42
N MET A 28 -23.53 2.47 4.83
CA MET A 28 -24.81 1.78 4.64
C MET A 28 -25.98 2.51 5.30
N ARG A 29 -25.78 3.04 6.50
CA ARG A 29 -26.79 3.83 7.20
C ARG A 29 -27.15 5.10 6.43
N ILE A 30 -26.16 5.80 5.87
CA ILE A 30 -26.40 6.99 5.06
C ILE A 30 -27.18 6.62 3.79
N PHE A 31 -26.80 5.54 3.09
CA PHE A 31 -27.55 5.05 1.93
C PHE A 31 -29.00 4.67 2.27
N ALA A 32 -29.24 4.08 3.44
CA ALA A 32 -30.57 3.64 3.84
C ALA A 32 -31.47 4.79 4.30
N LEU A 33 -30.90 5.81 4.95
CA LEU A 33 -31.67 6.90 5.57
C LEU A 33 -31.77 8.15 4.70
N THR A 34 -30.91 8.27 3.68
CA THR A 34 -30.83 9.46 2.83
C THR A 34 -30.82 9.07 1.36
N GLN A 35 -31.03 10.04 0.46
CA GLN A 35 -30.90 9.86 -0.98
C GLN A 35 -29.71 10.70 -1.48
N PRO A 36 -28.45 10.26 -1.22
CA PRO A 36 -27.27 11.03 -1.60
C PRO A 36 -27.18 11.09 -3.13
N VAL A 37 -26.80 12.26 -3.65
CA VAL A 37 -26.71 12.51 -5.09
C VAL A 37 -25.39 13.19 -5.44
N ALA A 38 -25.02 13.13 -6.72
CA ALA A 38 -23.86 13.83 -7.27
C ALA A 38 -22.57 13.61 -6.46
N ILE A 39 -22.06 14.65 -5.79
CA ILE A 39 -20.80 14.58 -5.05
C ILE A 39 -20.92 13.73 -3.77
N ASP A 40 -22.06 13.78 -3.07
CA ASP A 40 -22.25 13.02 -1.83
C ASP A 40 -22.28 11.51 -2.10
N LEU A 41 -22.92 11.12 -3.22
CA LEU A 41 -22.91 9.73 -3.67
C LEU A 41 -21.49 9.27 -4.01
N ARG A 42 -20.72 10.10 -4.73
CA ARG A 42 -19.32 9.78 -5.06
C ARG A 42 -18.45 9.69 -3.82
N LEU A 43 -18.67 10.55 -2.83
CA LEU A 43 -17.96 10.52 -1.56
C LEU A 43 -18.19 9.20 -0.83
N LEU A 44 -19.43 8.75 -0.70
CA LEU A 44 -19.74 7.47 -0.05
C LEU A 44 -19.17 6.28 -0.82
N MET A 45 -19.23 6.30 -2.15
CA MET A 45 -18.63 5.25 -2.98
C MET A 45 -17.10 5.21 -2.85
N ALA A 46 -16.44 6.38 -2.87
CA ALA A 46 -14.99 6.47 -2.70
C ALA A 46 -14.60 6.05 -1.28
N ALA A 47 -15.35 6.46 -0.25
CA ALA A 47 -15.08 6.09 1.13
C ALA A 47 -15.12 4.58 1.33
N LEU A 48 -16.13 3.87 0.82
CA LEU A 48 -16.19 2.40 0.88
C LEU A 48 -15.01 1.73 0.19
N LYS A 49 -14.64 2.20 -0.99
CA LYS A 49 -13.51 1.61 -1.73
C LYS A 49 -12.18 1.87 -1.02
N ILE A 50 -11.93 3.11 -0.61
CA ILE A 50 -10.72 3.50 0.12
C ILE A 50 -10.63 2.77 1.44
N ASN A 51 -11.75 2.54 2.14
CA ASN A 51 -11.79 1.75 3.37
C ASN A 51 -11.24 0.33 3.14
N ASN A 52 -11.69 -0.35 2.08
CA ASN A 52 -11.14 -1.66 1.69
C ASN A 52 -9.63 -1.59 1.39
N GLU A 53 -9.16 -0.56 0.68
CA GLU A 53 -7.72 -0.42 0.40
C GLU A 53 -6.90 -0.20 1.69
N LEU A 54 -7.46 0.50 2.69
CA LEU A 54 -6.82 0.70 3.99
C LEU A 54 -6.77 -0.58 4.83
N GLU A 55 -7.81 -1.41 4.81
CA GLU A 55 -7.78 -2.76 5.41
C GLU A 55 -6.67 -3.60 4.79
N ARG A 56 -6.56 -3.62 3.45
CA ARG A 56 -5.48 -4.34 2.76
C ARG A 56 -4.09 -3.84 3.09
N ILE A 57 -3.92 -2.55 3.28
CA ILE A 57 -2.67 -1.96 3.77
C ILE A 57 -2.36 -2.46 5.20
N GLY A 58 -3.38 -2.56 6.06
CA GLY A 58 -3.28 -3.17 7.40
C GLY A 58 -2.80 -4.61 7.35
N ASP A 59 -3.48 -5.47 6.57
CA ASP A 59 -3.10 -6.86 6.31
C ASP A 59 -1.65 -6.98 5.88
N ILE A 60 -1.21 -6.14 4.95
CA ILE A 60 0.17 -6.17 4.43
C ILE A 60 1.15 -5.77 5.53
N ALA A 61 0.82 -4.79 6.37
CA ALA A 61 1.67 -4.41 7.50
C ALA A 61 1.84 -5.57 8.49
N VAL A 62 0.79 -6.36 8.75
CA VAL A 62 0.86 -7.59 9.55
C VAL A 62 1.76 -8.62 8.87
N ASN A 63 1.55 -8.90 7.59
CA ASN A 63 2.39 -9.84 6.84
C ASN A 63 3.88 -9.43 6.85
N LEU A 64 4.19 -8.13 6.80
CA LEU A 64 5.55 -7.63 6.94
C LEU A 64 6.10 -7.83 8.36
N ALA A 65 5.27 -7.60 9.39
CA ALA A 65 5.65 -7.80 10.79
C ALA A 65 5.97 -9.28 11.09
N GLU A 66 5.21 -10.22 10.53
CA GLU A 66 5.47 -11.66 10.65
C GLU A 66 6.83 -12.08 10.04
N ARG A 67 7.37 -11.31 9.10
CA ARG A 67 8.69 -11.57 8.50
C ARG A 67 9.87 -11.08 9.33
N VAL A 68 9.64 -10.27 10.36
CA VAL A 68 10.72 -9.69 11.18
C VAL A 68 11.49 -10.76 11.96
N GLU A 69 10.80 -11.75 12.53
CA GLU A 69 11.43 -12.83 13.30
C GLU A 69 12.19 -13.83 12.42
N PRO A 70 11.62 -14.36 11.31
CA PRO A 70 12.36 -15.22 10.37
C PRO A 70 13.59 -14.55 9.76
N LEU A 71 13.57 -13.23 9.56
CA LEU A 71 14.71 -12.47 9.01
C LEU A 71 15.74 -12.04 10.06
N ALA A 72 15.45 -12.18 11.37
CA ALA A 72 16.36 -11.73 12.43
C ALA A 72 17.77 -12.36 12.36
N PRO A 73 17.94 -13.66 12.02
CA PRO A 73 19.27 -14.25 11.84
C PRO A 73 20.05 -13.71 10.63
N TYR A 74 19.36 -13.03 9.71
CA TYR A 74 19.88 -12.62 8.40
C TYR A 74 20.02 -11.09 8.26
N ASP A 75 20.16 -10.36 9.37
CA ASP A 75 20.18 -8.87 9.41
C ASP A 75 21.22 -8.26 8.44
N GLU A 76 22.41 -8.87 8.32
CA GLU A 76 23.44 -8.42 7.36
C GLU A 76 23.03 -8.63 5.90
N PHE A 77 22.28 -9.72 5.62
CA PHE A 77 21.75 -9.96 4.28
C PHE A 77 20.73 -8.88 3.90
N VAL A 78 19.83 -8.50 4.82
CA VAL A 78 18.83 -7.45 4.62
C VAL A 78 19.47 -6.12 4.25
N LYS A 79 20.57 -5.74 4.93
CA LYS A 79 21.31 -4.49 4.69
C LYS A 79 21.92 -4.38 3.29
N THR A 80 22.06 -5.48 2.55
CA THR A 80 22.57 -5.44 1.18
C THR A 80 21.56 -4.90 0.16
N THR A 81 20.30 -4.68 0.56
CA THR A 81 19.20 -4.31 -0.33
C THR A 81 18.79 -2.84 -0.16
N ALA A 82 18.11 -2.29 -1.17
CA ALA A 82 17.49 -0.97 -1.10
C ALA A 82 16.11 -0.97 -0.39
N LEU A 83 15.76 -2.04 0.32
CA LEU A 83 14.42 -2.26 0.85
C LEU A 83 13.95 -1.12 1.79
N VAL A 84 14.85 -0.57 2.60
CA VAL A 84 14.50 0.55 3.51
C VAL A 84 14.07 1.79 2.72
N ALA A 85 14.73 2.07 1.59
CA ALA A 85 14.36 3.18 0.71
C ALA A 85 13.01 2.90 0.04
N MET A 86 12.80 1.68 -0.47
CA MET A 86 11.54 1.25 -1.07
C MET A 86 10.37 1.36 -0.07
N ALA A 87 10.55 0.86 1.16
CA ALA A 87 9.54 0.93 2.22
C ALA A 87 9.23 2.37 2.65
N THR A 88 10.25 3.24 2.68
CA THR A 88 10.06 4.66 2.99
C THR A 88 9.23 5.35 1.92
N ALA A 89 9.52 5.09 0.65
CA ALA A 89 8.77 5.64 -0.48
C ALA A 89 7.32 5.11 -0.53
N ALA A 90 7.10 3.81 -0.34
CA ALA A 90 5.77 3.22 -0.30
C ALA A 90 4.93 3.79 0.86
N ARG A 91 5.53 3.96 2.05
CA ARG A 91 4.87 4.61 3.19
C ARG A 91 4.48 6.06 2.89
N GLU A 92 5.32 6.79 2.18
CA GLU A 92 5.02 8.16 1.76
C GLU A 92 3.90 8.20 0.72
N MET A 93 3.84 7.25 -0.21
CA MET A 93 2.71 7.10 -1.14
C MET A 93 1.39 6.87 -0.41
N VAL A 94 1.36 5.93 0.56
CA VAL A 94 0.15 5.66 1.37
C VAL A 94 -0.29 6.91 2.13
N LYS A 95 0.66 7.62 2.78
CA LYS A 95 0.37 8.86 3.48
C LYS A 95 -0.22 9.90 2.54
N ASN A 96 0.43 10.14 1.40
CA ASN A 96 -0.03 11.11 0.42
C ASN A 96 -1.40 10.72 -0.16
N ALA A 97 -1.71 9.43 -0.30
CA ALA A 97 -3.00 8.97 -0.77
C ALA A 97 -4.11 9.36 0.20
N ILE A 98 -3.90 9.15 1.50
CA ILE A 98 -4.81 9.58 2.56
C ILE A 98 -4.94 11.11 2.58
N ASP A 99 -3.81 11.83 2.54
CA ASP A 99 -3.80 13.29 2.51
C ASP A 99 -4.56 13.84 1.28
N SER A 100 -4.46 13.17 0.13
CA SER A 100 -5.16 13.56 -1.09
C SER A 100 -6.68 13.37 -0.96
N PHE A 101 -7.11 12.31 -0.28
CA PHE A 101 -8.53 12.07 -0.01
C PHE A 101 -9.09 13.10 0.97
N VAL A 102 -8.42 13.29 2.12
CA VAL A 102 -8.86 14.24 3.16
C VAL A 102 -8.99 15.67 2.62
N ASN A 103 -8.07 16.07 1.74
CA ASN A 103 -8.04 17.42 1.19
C ASN A 103 -8.76 17.57 -0.16
N ASN A 104 -9.36 16.49 -0.71
CA ASN A 104 -9.91 16.46 -2.07
C ASN A 104 -8.92 16.97 -3.13
N ASP A 105 -7.67 16.53 -3.07
CA ASP A 105 -6.57 17.00 -3.92
C ASP A 105 -6.26 16.00 -5.05
N PRO A 106 -6.83 16.18 -6.26
CA PRO A 106 -6.53 15.32 -7.40
C PRO A 106 -5.12 15.57 -7.98
N GLY A 107 -4.46 16.67 -7.62
CA GLY A 107 -3.08 16.96 -8.01
C GLY A 107 -2.11 16.06 -7.26
N LEU A 108 -2.27 15.96 -5.95
CA LEU A 108 -1.52 15.03 -5.11
C LEU A 108 -1.78 13.57 -5.53
N ALA A 109 -3.04 13.22 -5.80
CA ALA A 109 -3.40 11.89 -6.31
C ALA A 109 -2.64 11.53 -7.60
N LYS A 110 -2.55 12.44 -8.57
CA LYS A 110 -1.77 12.21 -9.80
C LYS A 110 -0.28 12.08 -9.55
N ALA A 111 0.26 12.77 -8.56
CA ALA A 111 1.68 12.64 -8.20
C ALA A 111 1.99 11.24 -7.66
N ILE A 112 1.07 10.63 -6.91
CA ILE A 112 1.20 9.26 -6.40
C ILE A 112 1.24 8.26 -7.55
N LEU A 113 0.36 8.40 -8.55
CA LEU A 113 0.35 7.53 -9.74
C LEU A 113 1.70 7.55 -10.49
N ARG A 114 2.40 8.69 -10.49
CA ARG A 114 3.75 8.81 -11.09
C ARG A 114 4.85 8.23 -10.20
N ALA A 115 4.66 8.25 -8.89
CA ALA A 115 5.66 7.76 -7.94
C ALA A 115 5.76 6.23 -7.94
N ASP A 116 4.69 5.55 -8.35
CA ASP A 116 4.57 4.09 -8.39
C ASP A 116 5.67 3.41 -9.23
N ASP A 117 6.00 3.99 -10.40
CA ASP A 117 7.11 3.54 -11.26
C ASP A 117 8.44 3.40 -10.49
N THR A 118 8.63 4.22 -9.45
CA THR A 118 9.84 4.16 -8.61
C THR A 118 9.84 2.91 -7.73
N ILE A 119 8.69 2.53 -7.15
CA ILE A 119 8.56 1.33 -6.33
C ILE A 119 8.71 0.08 -7.19
N ASP A 120 8.10 0.08 -8.37
CA ASP A 120 8.25 -0.94 -9.40
C ASP A 120 9.71 -1.20 -9.77
N ASN A 121 10.49 -0.13 -9.93
CA ASN A 121 11.92 -0.23 -10.18
C ASN A 121 12.67 -0.85 -9.00
N TYR A 122 12.37 -0.44 -7.77
CA TYR A 122 12.98 -1.03 -6.57
C TYR A 122 12.68 -2.52 -6.43
N ASP A 123 11.45 -2.97 -6.72
CA ASP A 123 11.09 -4.38 -6.66
C ASP A 123 11.87 -5.20 -7.70
N ARG A 124 11.95 -4.70 -8.94
CA ARG A 124 12.74 -5.33 -10.02
C ARG A 124 14.23 -5.41 -9.68
N GLU A 125 14.81 -4.35 -9.15
CA GLU A 125 16.22 -4.33 -8.73
C GLU A 125 16.47 -5.32 -7.59
N THR A 126 15.57 -5.35 -6.61
CA THR A 126 15.64 -6.27 -5.46
C THR A 126 15.55 -7.70 -5.95
N PHE A 127 14.60 -8.03 -6.82
CA PHE A 127 14.46 -9.35 -7.44
C PHE A 127 15.76 -9.81 -8.10
N ASN A 128 16.34 -8.98 -8.97
CA ASN A 128 17.57 -9.31 -9.68
C ASN A 128 18.77 -9.51 -8.73
N LEU A 129 18.87 -8.67 -7.70
CA LEU A 129 19.89 -8.81 -6.66
C LEU A 129 19.72 -10.13 -5.89
N MET A 130 18.50 -10.49 -5.51
CA MET A 130 18.22 -11.75 -4.80
C MET A 130 18.60 -12.96 -5.64
N ILE A 131 18.25 -12.99 -6.93
CA ILE A 131 18.67 -14.07 -7.85
C ILE A 131 20.20 -14.14 -7.95
N LYS A 132 20.89 -13.01 -8.01
CA LYS A 132 22.36 -12.99 -8.01
C LYS A 132 22.91 -13.59 -6.72
N LYS A 133 22.38 -13.20 -5.54
CA LYS A 133 22.79 -13.71 -4.24
C LYS A 133 22.57 -15.22 -4.09
N MET A 134 21.44 -15.73 -4.56
CA MET A 134 21.15 -17.18 -4.56
C MET A 134 22.16 -17.98 -5.40
N LYS A 135 22.65 -17.42 -6.51
CA LYS A 135 23.67 -18.04 -7.35
C LYS A 135 25.08 -18.04 -6.72
N GLU A 136 25.35 -17.11 -5.81
CA GLU A 136 26.65 -17.01 -5.11
C GLU A 136 26.83 -18.14 -4.09
N SER A 137 25.78 -18.54 -3.37
CA SER A 137 25.82 -19.64 -2.39
C SER A 137 24.41 -20.20 -2.11
N PRO A 138 24.23 -21.54 -1.98
CA PRO A 138 22.97 -22.14 -1.55
C PRO A 138 22.46 -21.64 -0.19
N GLU A 139 23.37 -21.19 0.69
CA GLU A 139 23.01 -20.63 2.01
C GLU A 139 22.22 -19.32 1.89
N ASN A 140 22.33 -18.63 0.76
CA ASN A 140 21.57 -17.40 0.51
C ASN A 140 20.14 -17.66 0.05
N ILE A 141 19.74 -18.90 -0.26
CA ILE A 141 18.42 -19.21 -0.82
C ILE A 141 17.31 -18.78 0.13
N GLU A 142 17.37 -19.21 1.39
CA GLU A 142 16.36 -18.91 2.40
C GLU A 142 16.20 -17.40 2.68
N PRO A 143 17.27 -16.65 3.04
CA PRO A 143 17.13 -15.20 3.27
C PRO A 143 16.72 -14.44 2.00
N ALA A 144 17.20 -14.84 0.82
CA ALA A 144 16.81 -14.20 -0.43
C ALA A 144 15.32 -14.43 -0.73
N SER A 145 14.78 -15.63 -0.48
CA SER A 145 13.34 -15.91 -0.63
C SER A 145 12.50 -15.07 0.31
N HIS A 146 12.88 -14.94 1.58
CA HIS A 146 12.20 -14.04 2.52
C HIS A 146 12.22 -12.58 2.05
N MET A 147 13.37 -12.11 1.56
CA MET A 147 13.52 -10.74 1.06
C MET A 147 12.68 -10.47 -0.18
N MET A 148 12.55 -11.42 -1.10
CA MET A 148 11.65 -11.28 -2.26
C MET A 148 10.19 -11.13 -1.83
N ILE A 149 9.75 -11.90 -0.82
CA ILE A 149 8.40 -11.79 -0.27
C ILE A 149 8.18 -10.41 0.37
N VAL A 150 9.15 -9.94 1.16
CA VAL A 150 9.08 -8.61 1.79
C VAL A 150 9.05 -7.49 0.75
N SER A 151 9.90 -7.55 -0.28
CA SER A 151 9.89 -6.60 -1.41
C SER A 151 8.52 -6.55 -2.07
N ARG A 152 7.94 -7.72 -2.35
CA ARG A 152 6.60 -7.81 -2.96
C ARG A 152 5.51 -7.23 -2.07
N HIS A 153 5.57 -7.44 -0.76
CA HIS A 153 4.62 -6.80 0.16
C HIS A 153 4.74 -5.28 0.15
N VAL A 154 5.95 -4.73 0.06
CA VAL A 154 6.16 -3.28 -0.03
C VAL A 154 5.64 -2.73 -1.36
N GLU A 155 5.81 -3.44 -2.48
CA GLU A 155 5.21 -3.05 -3.76
C GLU A 155 3.68 -3.01 -3.68
N ARG A 156 3.06 -4.01 -3.06
CA ARG A 156 1.59 -4.01 -2.86
C ARG A 156 1.09 -2.85 -2.01
N LEU A 157 1.88 -2.29 -1.08
CA LEU A 157 1.50 -1.06 -0.38
C LEU A 157 1.39 0.13 -1.33
N ALA A 158 2.28 0.21 -2.33
CA ALA A 158 2.24 1.24 -3.36
C ALA A 158 1.04 1.05 -4.30
N ASP A 159 0.73 -0.19 -4.71
CA ASP A 159 -0.48 -0.52 -5.47
C ASP A 159 -1.76 -0.05 -4.75
N HIS A 160 -1.88 -0.31 -3.46
CA HIS A 160 -3.06 0.14 -2.70
C HIS A 160 -3.09 1.67 -2.57
N ALA A 161 -1.95 2.34 -2.48
CA ALA A 161 -1.89 3.80 -2.52
C ALA A 161 -2.31 4.38 -3.88
N THR A 162 -1.98 3.72 -5.01
CA THR A 162 -2.43 4.15 -6.34
C THR A 162 -3.93 3.93 -6.51
N ASN A 163 -4.49 2.82 -6.03
CA ASN A 163 -5.94 2.59 -6.02
C ASN A 163 -6.70 3.69 -5.26
N ILE A 164 -6.22 4.08 -4.07
CA ILE A 164 -6.80 5.19 -3.30
C ILE A 164 -6.71 6.49 -4.11
N ALA A 165 -5.56 6.77 -4.74
CA ALA A 165 -5.39 7.96 -5.57
C ALA A 165 -6.35 8.00 -6.77
N GLU A 166 -6.59 6.87 -7.45
CA GLU A 166 -7.58 6.76 -8.51
C GLU A 166 -9.00 7.10 -8.00
N ASP A 167 -9.34 6.63 -6.80
CA ASP A 167 -10.64 6.90 -6.17
C ASP A 167 -10.82 8.36 -5.75
N VAL A 168 -9.76 9.03 -5.33
CA VAL A 168 -9.76 10.49 -5.11
C VAL A 168 -10.01 11.24 -6.41
N ILE A 169 -9.40 10.83 -7.51
CA ILE A 169 -9.64 11.50 -8.80
C ILE A 169 -11.08 11.26 -9.28
N PHE A 170 -11.64 10.07 -9.06
CA PHE A 170 -13.05 9.81 -9.34
C PHE A 170 -13.96 10.71 -8.50
N LEU A 171 -13.70 10.79 -7.19
CA LEU A 171 -14.44 11.62 -6.24
C LEU A 171 -14.49 13.07 -6.71
N VAL A 172 -13.35 13.67 -7.04
CA VAL A 172 -13.28 15.10 -7.39
C VAL A 172 -13.74 15.33 -8.83
N ASN A 173 -13.20 14.59 -9.79
CA ASN A 173 -13.32 14.92 -11.22
C ASN A 173 -14.42 14.15 -11.96
N ALA A 174 -15.10 13.18 -11.33
CA ALA A 174 -16.09 12.29 -11.95
C ALA A 174 -15.49 11.43 -13.08
N LYS A 175 -14.18 11.17 -13.02
CA LYS A 175 -13.46 10.40 -14.04
C LYS A 175 -12.96 9.09 -13.44
N ILE A 176 -13.27 7.98 -14.10
CA ILE A 176 -12.72 6.67 -13.76
C ILE A 176 -11.40 6.53 -14.50
N ILE A 177 -10.33 6.21 -13.77
CA ILE A 177 -8.95 6.18 -14.29
C ILE A 177 -8.36 4.75 -14.33
N LYS A 178 -9.05 3.76 -13.76
CA LYS A 178 -8.61 2.36 -13.72
C LYS A 178 -8.03 1.88 -15.04
N HIS A 179 -6.75 1.48 -15.04
CA HIS A 179 -6.02 0.97 -16.21
C HIS A 179 -5.85 1.96 -17.39
N HIS A 180 -6.07 3.26 -17.18
CA HIS A 180 -6.02 4.32 -18.20
C HIS A 180 -4.92 5.36 -17.92
N ALA A 181 -3.73 4.95 -17.46
CA ALA A 181 -2.60 5.86 -17.22
C ALA A 181 -2.27 6.74 -18.44
N SER A 182 -2.50 6.24 -19.65
CA SER A 182 -2.33 6.94 -20.93
C SER A 182 -3.31 8.10 -21.16
N ASP A 183 -4.50 8.07 -20.57
CA ASP A 183 -5.58 9.02 -20.87
C ASP A 183 -5.53 10.29 -19.99
N ILE A 184 -4.58 10.35 -19.05
CA ILE A 184 -4.40 11.46 -18.10
C ILE A 184 -3.32 12.45 -18.58
N GLY A 185 -2.70 12.23 -19.75
CA GLY A 185 -1.60 13.07 -20.24
C GLY A 185 -0.34 12.96 -19.38
N LEU A 186 -0.10 11.79 -18.80
CA LEU A 186 1.14 11.42 -18.12
C LEU A 186 2.11 10.88 -19.18
N GLN A 187 2.73 11.80 -19.95
CA GLN A 187 3.96 11.56 -20.71
C GLN A 187 5.05 12.50 -20.19
#